data_AF-A0A5J5P6Y6-F1
#
_entry.id   AF-A0A5J5P6Y6-F1
#
_cell.length_a   1.000
_cell.length_b   1.000
_cell.length_c   1.000
_cell.angle_alpha   90.00
_cell.angle_beta   90.00
_cell.angle_gamma   90.00
#
_symmetry.space_group_name_H-M   'P 1'
#
loop_
_entity.id
_entity.type
_entity.pdbx_description
1 polymer ?
#
loop_
_entity_poly.entity_id
_entity_poly.type
_entity_poly.pdbx_seq_one_letter_code
_entity_poly.pdbx_strand_id
1 'polypeptide(L)' 'MTNIDIDGILKELPNNGRITKTKIVCTLGLVSRLIPMIKKLLRVGMNSLQFLPWQP' A
#
# COMPACT_ATOMS: atom_id res chain seq x y z
N MET A 1 18.23 -4.24 -16.62
CA MET A 1 19.12 -4.21 -15.45
C MET A 1 18.83 -2.93 -14.69
N THR A 2 18.47 -3.00 -13.40
CA THR A 2 18.26 -1.81 -12.57
C THR A 2 19.61 -1.27 -12.11
N ASN A 3 19.86 0.02 -12.31
CA ASN A 3 21.02 0.71 -11.77
C ASN A 3 20.76 0.97 -10.28
N ILE A 4 21.61 0.44 -9.41
CA ILE A 4 21.47 0.55 -7.95
C ILE A 4 22.53 1.55 -7.48
N ASP A 5 22.08 2.71 -7.01
CA ASP A 5 22.94 3.75 -6.43
C ASP A 5 22.99 3.58 -4.89
N ILE A 6 24.17 3.28 -4.36
CA ILE A 6 24.38 2.98 -2.94
C ILE A 6 24.28 4.25 -2.09
N ASP A 7 24.74 5.39 -2.62
CA ASP A 7 24.72 6.68 -1.92
C ASP A 7 23.27 7.20 -1.76
N GLY A 8 22.45 7.05 -2.80
CA GLY A 8 21.02 7.33 -2.78
C GLY A 8 20.23 6.47 -1.78
N ILE A 9 20.60 5.19 -1.60
CA ILE A 9 19.96 4.30 -0.62
C ILE A 9 20.29 4.72 0.81
N LEU A 10 21.54 5.10 1.08
CA LEU A 10 21.99 5.46 2.43
C LEU A 10 21.48 6.84 2.85
N LYS A 11 21.21 7.73 1.89
CA LYS A 11 20.76 9.12 2.13
C LYS A 11 19.24 9.29 2.21
N GLU A 12 18.45 8.37 1.65
CA GLU A 12 16.98 8.42 1.74
C GLU A 12 16.45 7.77 3.04
N LEU A 13 16.31 8.58 4.10
CA LEU A 13 15.26 8.34 5.09
C LEU A 13 13.89 8.51 4.39
N PRO A 14 12.85 7.71 4.72
CA PRO A 14 11.60 7.61 3.96
C PRO A 14 10.64 8.79 4.19
N ASN A 15 11.19 10.00 4.38
CA ASN A 15 10.45 11.25 4.54
C ASN A 15 10.47 12.10 3.26
N ASN A 16 11.17 11.65 2.21
CA ASN A 16 11.06 12.30 0.92
C ASN A 16 9.66 12.04 0.38
N GLY A 17 8.87 13.11 0.23
CA GLY A 17 7.52 13.14 -0.36
C GLY A 17 7.45 12.68 -1.83
N ARG A 18 8.27 11.71 -2.22
CA ARG A 18 8.14 10.88 -3.40
C ARG A 18 6.83 10.13 -3.28
N ILE A 19 5.83 10.63 -3.99
CA ILE A 19 4.62 9.87 -4.31
C ILE A 19 5.10 8.57 -4.95
N THR A 20 4.95 7.47 -4.22
CA THR A 20 5.32 6.15 -4.73
C THR A 20 4.43 5.87 -5.94
N LYS A 21 5.02 5.74 -7.13
CA LYS A 21 4.27 5.45 -8.36
C LYS A 21 3.58 4.08 -8.31
N THR A 22 4.05 3.21 -7.41
CA THR A 22 3.49 1.88 -7.15
C THR A 22 2.10 1.99 -6.54
N LYS A 23 1.12 1.36 -7.18
CA LYS A 23 -0.24 1.27 -6.66
C LYS A 23 -0.33 0.16 -5.62
N ILE A 24 -0.91 0.46 -4.46
CA ILE A 24 -1.20 -0.51 -3.40
C ILE A 24 -2.62 -1.02 -3.58
N VAL A 25 -2.76 -2.33 -3.82
CA VAL A 25 -4.04 -3.04 -3.93
C VAL A 25 -4.19 -3.97 -2.74
N CYS A 26 -5.29 -3.87 -1.99
CA CYS A 26 -5.57 -4.78 -0.87
C CYS A 26 -6.77 -5.68 -1.16
N THR A 27 -6.64 -6.96 -0.86
CA THR A 27 -7.74 -7.93 -0.94
C THR A 27 -8.53 -7.92 0.37
N LEU A 28 -9.84 -7.67 0.31
CA LEU A 28 -10.71 -7.67 1.48
C LEU A 28 -11.36 -9.04 1.67
N GLY A 29 -11.02 -9.68 2.78
CA GLY A 29 -11.81 -10.77 3.36
C GLY A 29 -12.90 -10.26 4.30
N LEU A 30 -13.63 -11.18 4.95
CA LEU A 30 -14.74 -10.89 5.87
C LEU A 30 -14.38 -9.92 7.00
N VAL A 31 -13.23 -10.13 7.65
CA VAL A 31 -12.78 -9.33 8.80
C VAL A 31 -12.35 -7.93 8.36
N SER A 32 -11.85 -7.80 7.12
CA SER A 32 -11.35 -6.54 6.56
C SER A 32 -12.46 -5.59 6.11
N ARG A 33 -13.72 -6.04 6.06
CA ARG A 33 -14.90 -5.21 5.71
C ARG A 33 -15.30 -4.19 6.79
N LEU A 34 -14.71 -4.27 7.98
CA LEU A 34 -14.99 -3.33 9.07
C LEU A 34 -14.55 -1.90 8.69
N ILE A 35 -15.47 -0.93 8.79
CA ILE A 35 -15.22 0.50 8.59
C ILE A 35 -13.93 1.00 9.30
N PRO A 36 -13.63 0.62 10.57
CA PRO A 36 -12.37 1.04 11.19
C PRO A 36 -11.12 0.48 10.51
N MET A 37 -11.19 -0.71 9.90
CA MET A 37 -10.09 -1.32 9.16
C MET A 37 -9.83 -0.58 7.85
N ILE A 38 -10.89 -0.29 7.09
CA ILE A 38 -10.81 0.44 5.82
C ILE A 38 -10.24 1.85 6.04
N LYS A 39 -10.64 2.54 7.12
CA LYS A 39 -10.07 3.84 7.48
C LYS A 39 -8.57 3.78 7.75
N LYS A 40 -8.09 2.73 8.43
CA LYS A 40 -6.66 2.52 8.66
C LYS A 40 -5.93 2.26 7.34
N LEU A 41 -6.49 1.45 6.46
CA LEU A 41 -5.90 1.13 5.16
C LEU A 41 -5.82 2.35 4.23
N LEU A 42 -6.85 3.19 4.20
CA LEU A 42 -6.83 4.46 3.45
C LEU A 42 -5.74 5.41 3.96
N ARG A 43 -5.54 5.49 5.28
CA ARG A 43 -4.50 6.34 5.89
C ARG A 43 -3.07 5.89 5.53
N VAL A 44 -2.88 4.62 5.21
CA VAL A 44 -1.58 4.05 4.79
C VAL A 44 -1.35 4.21 3.28
N GLY A 45 -2.31 4.75 2.53
CA GLY A 45 -2.15 5.02 1.09
C GLY A 45 -2.64 3.88 0.18
N MET A 46 -3.66 3.14 0.61
CA MET A 46 -4.32 2.15 -0.23
C MET A 46 -5.11 2.83 -1.38
N ASN A 47 -4.83 2.42 -2.61
CA ASN A 47 -5.41 3.06 -3.80
C ASN A 47 -6.62 2.30 -4.34
N SER A 48 -6.63 0.97 -4.26
CA SER A 48 -7.76 0.16 -4.70
C SER A 48 -7.94 -1.09 -3.84
N LEU A 49 -9.16 -1.61 -3.90
CA LEU A 49 -9.63 -2.71 -3.08
C LEU A 49 -10.18 -3.80 -3.99
N GLN A 50 -9.72 -5.04 -3.79
CA GLN A 50 -10.29 -6.21 -4.44
C GLN A 50 -11.20 -6.94 -3.45
N PHE A 51 -12.47 -7.05 -3.80
CA PHE A 51 -13.44 -7.77 -2.99
C PHE A 51 -13.46 -9.24 -3.40
N LEU A 52 -13.17 -10.15 -2.48
CA LEU A 52 -13.43 -11.56 -2.72
C LEU A 52 -14.93 -11.82 -2.49
N PRO A 53 -15.65 -12.33 -3.50
CA PRO A 53 -17.02 -12.77 -3.30
C PRO A 53 -17.02 -13.89 -2.26
N TRP A 54 -17.95 -13.80 -1.33
CA TRP A 54 -18.20 -14.83 -0.34
C TRP A 54 -18.62 -16.10 -1.10
N GLN A 55 -17.76 -17.12 -1.14
CA GLN A 55 -18.19 -18.44 -1.57
C GLN A 55 -18.66 -19.21 -0.33
N PRO A 56 -19.92 -19.69 -0.31
CA PRO A 56 -20.45 -20.52 0.77
C PRO A 56 -19.70 -21.85 0.90
#